data_AF-A0A935AXS0-F1
#
_entry.id   AF-A0A935AXS0-F1
#
_cell.length_a   1.000
_cell.length_b   1.000
_cell.length_c   1.000
_cell.angle_alpha   90.00
_cell.angle_beta   90.00
_cell.angle_gamma   90.00
#
_symmetry.space_group_name_H-M   'P 1'
#
loop_
_entity.id
_entity.type
_entity.pdbx_description
1 polymer ?
#
loop_
_entity_poly.entity_id
_entity_poly.type
_entity_poly.pdbx_seq_one_letter_code
_entity_poly.pdbx_strand_id
1 'polypeptide(L)'
;MATRTLSNERAGVAVLALQRRRKLDRLIEQATRVHHDGRRPADDARIRAAIAECYVDARILEFLAHRTLGAARAGRQPGAEGSVIKLAWSLGDQRLADVAVDVAGIGTVAAKAPALARANCWRRGR
;
A
#
# COMPACT_ATOMS: atom_id res chain seq x y z
N MET A 1 -9.13 -33.60 -7.05
CA MET A 1 -8.30 -32.60 -7.74
C MET A 1 -8.82 -31.18 -7.45
N ALA A 2 -8.64 -30.67 -6.22
CA ALA A 2 -9.12 -29.34 -5.79
C ALA A 2 -8.02 -28.52 -5.07
N THR A 3 -6.77 -28.62 -5.53
CA THR A 3 -5.60 -27.95 -4.93
C THR A 3 -5.15 -26.70 -5.69
N ARG A 4 -5.83 -26.30 -6.77
CA ARG A 4 -5.41 -25.16 -7.62
C ARG A 4 -5.83 -23.79 -7.08
N THR A 5 -6.94 -23.67 -6.35
CA THR A 5 -7.39 -22.39 -5.78
C THR A 5 -6.53 -21.93 -4.60
N LEU A 6 -6.10 -22.88 -3.76
CA LEU A 6 -5.35 -22.62 -2.52
C LEU A 6 -3.93 -22.09 -2.80
N SER A 7 -3.25 -22.63 -3.81
CA SER A 7 -1.93 -22.16 -4.23
C SER A 7 -2.00 -20.82 -4.95
N ASN A 8 -3.12 -20.52 -5.62
CA ASN A 8 -3.32 -19.25 -6.33
C ASN A 8 -3.39 -18.05 -5.37
N GLU A 9 -4.07 -18.18 -4.23
CA GLU A 9 -4.12 -17.11 -3.23
C GLU A 9 -2.79 -16.90 -2.49
N ARG A 10 -2.05 -18.01 -2.26
CA ARG A 10 -0.75 -18.01 -1.54
C ARG A 10 0.38 -17.39 -2.36
N ALA A 11 0.47 -17.75 -3.63
CA ALA A 11 1.38 -17.08 -4.56
C ALA A 11 0.94 -15.64 -4.78
N GLY A 12 -0.39 -15.40 -4.83
CA GLY A 12 -0.99 -14.09 -4.98
C GLY A 12 -0.51 -13.07 -3.95
N VAL A 13 -0.62 -13.35 -2.65
CA VAL A 13 -0.25 -12.36 -1.61
C VAL A 13 1.24 -12.00 -1.61
N ALA A 14 2.12 -12.99 -1.83
CA ALA A 14 3.56 -12.74 -1.90
C ALA A 14 3.92 -11.89 -3.13
N VAL A 15 3.28 -12.17 -4.27
CA VAL A 15 3.43 -11.37 -5.50
C VAL A 15 2.91 -9.96 -5.29
N LEU A 16 1.75 -9.79 -4.64
CA LEU A 16 1.19 -8.47 -4.33
C LEU A 16 2.11 -7.64 -3.43
N ALA A 17 2.71 -8.25 -2.41
CA ALA A 17 3.68 -7.57 -1.53
C ALA A 17 4.94 -7.14 -2.31
N LEU A 18 5.48 -8.01 -3.17
CA LEU A 18 6.64 -7.67 -4.00
C LEU A 18 6.32 -6.57 -5.03
N GLN A 19 5.18 -6.66 -5.70
CA GLN A 19 4.72 -5.65 -6.65
C GLN A 19 4.50 -4.31 -5.96
N ARG A 20 3.89 -4.31 -4.77
CA ARG A 20 3.71 -3.11 -3.95
C ARG A 20 5.05 -2.46 -3.63
N ARG A 21 6.04 -3.25 -3.18
CA ARG A 21 7.37 -2.73 -2.86
C ARG A 21 8.02 -2.08 -4.08
N ARG A 22 7.98 -2.75 -5.24
CA ARG A 22 8.49 -2.20 -6.51
C ARG A 22 7.79 -0.89 -6.91
N LYS A 23 6.47 -0.79 -6.73
CA LYS A 23 5.74 0.45 -7.01
C LYS A 23 6.18 1.59 -6.07
N LEU A 24 6.36 1.29 -4.79
CA LEU A 24 6.86 2.27 -3.82
C LEU A 24 8.28 2.72 -4.14
N ASP A 25 9.18 1.80 -4.49
CA ASP A 25 10.57 2.14 -4.83
C ASP A 25 10.60 3.09 -6.06
N ARG A 26 9.75 2.82 -7.07
CA ARG A 26 9.57 3.72 -8.22
C ARG A 26 9.01 5.09 -7.82
N LEU A 27 8.03 5.13 -6.93
CA LEU A 27 7.48 6.39 -6.44
C LEU A 27 8.56 7.23 -5.73
N ILE A 28 9.37 6.61 -4.88
CA ILE A 28 10.49 7.26 -4.19
C ILE A 28 11.52 7.77 -5.21
N GLU A 29 11.86 6.96 -6.21
CA GLU A 29 12.76 7.36 -7.29
C GLU A 29 12.22 8.58 -8.05
N GLN A 30 10.94 8.59 -8.42
CA GLN A 30 10.30 9.74 -9.07
C GLN A 30 10.29 10.97 -8.17
N ALA A 31 9.95 10.82 -6.89
CA ALA A 31 9.88 11.93 -5.96
C ALA A 31 11.26 12.54 -5.64
N THR A 32 12.35 11.79 -5.79
CA THR A 32 13.72 12.24 -5.50
C THR A 32 14.47 12.76 -6.73
N ARG A 33 13.94 12.54 -7.93
CA ARG A 33 14.47 13.15 -9.16
C ARG A 33 14.14 14.64 -9.22
N VAL A 34 15.06 15.43 -9.76
CA VAL A 34 14.84 16.86 -10.01
C VAL A 34 13.90 17.01 -11.21
N HIS A 35 12.81 17.73 -11.02
CA HIS A 35 11.84 18.04 -12.07
C HIS A 35 12.28 19.25 -12.91
N HIS A 36 11.51 19.54 -13.96
CA HIS A 36 11.78 20.64 -14.90
C HIS A 36 11.79 22.04 -14.24
N ASP A 37 11.17 22.17 -13.08
CA ASP A 37 11.15 23.38 -12.24
C ASP A 37 12.36 23.49 -11.30
N GLY A 38 13.32 22.57 -11.40
CA GLY A 38 14.53 22.54 -10.58
C GLY A 38 14.33 22.05 -9.15
N ARG A 39 13.13 21.56 -8.79
CA ARG A 39 12.81 21.06 -7.45
C ARG A 39 12.60 19.56 -7.45
N ARG A 40 12.76 18.91 -6.30
CA ARG A 40 12.36 17.52 -6.11
C ARG A 40 11.00 17.49 -5.40
N PRO A 41 10.02 16.70 -5.83
CA PRO A 41 8.76 16.54 -5.09
C PRO A 41 9.00 16.15 -3.62
N ALA A 42 10.03 15.36 -3.33
CA ALA A 42 10.41 14.97 -1.98
C ALA A 42 10.91 16.14 -1.09
N ASP A 43 11.12 17.34 -1.61
CA ASP A 43 11.43 18.52 -0.78
C ASP A 43 10.18 19.08 -0.09
N ASP A 44 8.97 18.77 -0.59
CA ASP A 44 7.70 19.07 0.10
C ASP A 44 7.43 18.09 1.26
N ALA A 45 7.21 18.62 2.46
CA ALA A 45 6.89 17.83 3.65
C ALA A 45 5.61 17.01 3.52
N ARG A 46 4.60 17.50 2.78
CA ARG A 46 3.33 16.80 2.55
C ARG A 46 3.54 15.57 1.67
N ILE A 47 4.33 15.70 0.61
CA ILE A 47 4.68 14.59 -0.28
C ILE A 47 5.50 13.55 0.48
N ARG A 48 6.50 13.96 1.28
CA ARG A 48 7.26 13.03 2.12
C ARG A 48 6.38 12.25 3.11
N ALA A 49 5.45 12.94 3.77
CA ALA A 49 4.52 12.30 4.69
C ALA A 49 3.63 11.28 3.97
N ALA A 50 3.11 11.63 2.79
CA ALA A 50 2.28 10.74 1.99
C ALA A 50 3.05 9.50 1.48
N ILE A 51 4.31 9.67 1.07
CA ILE A 51 5.20 8.54 0.71
C ILE A 51 5.45 7.64 1.94
N ALA A 52 5.64 8.22 3.12
CA ALA A 52 5.81 7.45 4.36
C ALA A 52 4.55 6.62 4.68
N GLU A 53 3.35 7.16 4.44
CA GLU A 53 2.12 6.38 4.55
C GLU A 53 2.07 5.21 3.55
N CYS A 54 2.46 5.43 2.29
CA CYS A 54 2.58 4.36 1.30
C CYS A 54 3.60 3.28 1.71
N TYR A 55 4.68 3.68 2.41
CA TYR A 55 5.64 2.73 2.98
C TYR A 55 5.00 1.86 4.06
N VAL A 56 4.20 2.45 4.96
CA VAL A 56 3.46 1.69 5.98
C VAL A 56 2.51 0.68 5.33
N ASP A 57 1.77 1.08 4.29
CA ASP A 57 0.87 0.18 3.56
C ASP A 57 1.63 -0.98 2.91
N ALA A 58 2.84 -0.72 2.37
CA ALA A 58 3.70 -1.78 1.83
C ALA A 58 4.14 -2.77 2.91
N ARG A 59 4.54 -2.28 4.09
CA ARG A 59 4.89 -3.13 5.24
C ARG A 59 3.73 -3.99 5.70
N ILE A 60 2.51 -3.44 5.73
CA ILE A 60 1.30 -4.19 6.10
C ILE A 60 1.10 -5.38 5.16
N LEU A 61 1.17 -5.17 3.84
CA LEU A 61 1.05 -6.26 2.87
C LEU A 61 2.17 -7.31 2.99
N GLU A 62 3.41 -6.88 3.25
CA GLU A 62 4.51 -7.81 3.51
C GLU A 62 4.25 -8.67 4.75
N PHE A 63 3.77 -8.08 5.86
CA PHE A 63 3.44 -8.83 7.06
C PHE A 63 2.28 -9.80 6.87
N LEU A 64 1.24 -9.40 6.12
CA LEU A 64 0.14 -10.30 5.76
C LEU A 64 0.65 -11.46 4.91
N ALA A 65 1.53 -11.21 3.94
CA ALA A 65 2.15 -12.25 3.14
C ALA A 65 2.94 -13.24 4.01
N HIS A 66 3.78 -12.74 4.93
CA HIS A 66 4.53 -13.58 5.86
C HIS A 66 3.62 -14.45 6.72
N ARG A 67 2.54 -13.86 7.25
CA ARG A 67 1.57 -14.59 8.07
C ARG A 67 0.88 -15.71 7.28
N THR A 68 0.36 -15.41 6.09
CA THR A 68 -0.35 -16.38 5.26
C THR A 68 0.59 -17.50 4.79
N LEU A 69 1.84 -17.17 4.41
CA LEU A 69 2.84 -18.17 4.06
C LEU A 69 3.25 -19.02 5.26
N GLY A 70 3.40 -18.42 6.44
CA GLY A 70 3.71 -19.13 7.68
C GLY A 70 2.59 -20.10 8.09
N ALA A 71 1.33 -19.67 8.01
CA ALA A 71 0.18 -20.53 8.26
C ALA A 71 0.10 -21.69 7.24
N ALA A 72 0.35 -21.42 5.96
CA ALA A 72 0.37 -22.43 4.93
C ALA A 72 1.48 -23.48 5.15
N ARG A 73 2.69 -23.04 5.55
CA ARG A 73 3.79 -23.96 5.92
C ARG A 73 3.45 -24.84 7.12
N ALA A 74 2.68 -24.31 8.07
CA ALA A 74 2.20 -25.05 9.24
C ALA A 74 0.98 -25.96 8.92
N GLY A 75 0.61 -26.14 7.65
CA GLY A 75 -0.52 -26.98 7.23
C GLY A 75 -1.89 -26.41 7.60
N ARG A 76 -1.97 -25.16 8.09
CA ARG A 76 -3.25 -24.53 8.43
C ARG A 76 -4.01 -24.15 7.17
N GLN A 77 -5.33 -24.35 7.20
CA GLN A 77 -6.20 -23.86 6.14
C GLN A 77 -6.27 -22.32 6.19
N PRO A 78 -6.25 -21.64 5.03
CA PRO A 78 -6.46 -20.21 4.96
C PRO A 78 -7.87 -19.87 5.47
N GLY A 79 -7.94 -18.89 6.37
CA GLY A 79 -9.18 -18.37 6.92
C GLY A 79 -9.64 -17.08 6.23
N ALA A 80 -10.34 -16.22 6.96
CA ALA A 80 -10.83 -14.92 6.50
C ALA A 80 -9.73 -13.88 6.14
N GLU A 81 -8.47 -14.30 6.05
CA GLU A 81 -7.30 -13.46 5.77
C GLU A 81 -7.36 -12.87 4.34
N GLY A 82 -7.99 -13.56 3.39
CA GLY A 82 -8.10 -13.10 2.00
C GLY A 82 -8.81 -11.75 1.84
N SER A 83 -9.89 -11.52 2.59
CA SER A 83 -10.62 -10.24 2.57
C SER A 83 -9.80 -9.10 3.14
N VAL A 84 -9.03 -9.35 4.20
CA VAL A 84 -8.13 -8.36 4.81
C VAL A 84 -7.02 -7.99 3.84
N ILE A 85 -6.40 -8.99 3.19
CA ILE A 85 -5.37 -8.77 2.16
C ILE A 85 -5.94 -7.93 1.01
N LYS A 86 -7.14 -8.24 0.54
CA LYS A 86 -7.77 -7.51 -0.56
C LYS A 86 -8.01 -6.05 -0.21
N LEU A 87 -8.54 -5.76 0.98
CA LEU A 87 -8.77 -4.40 1.46
C LEU A 87 -7.45 -3.63 1.63
N ALA A 88 -6.46 -4.25 2.27
CA ALA A 88 -5.14 -3.63 2.44
C ALA A 88 -4.49 -3.32 1.09
N TRP A 89 -4.63 -4.23 0.13
CA TRP A 89 -4.12 -4.02 -1.22
C TRP A 89 -4.86 -2.91 -1.95
N SER A 90 -6.19 -2.95 -2.05
CA SER A 90 -6.95 -1.98 -2.85
C SER A 90 -6.84 -0.57 -2.29
N LEU A 91 -6.98 -0.39 -0.98
CA LEU A 91 -6.88 0.93 -0.34
C LEU A 91 -5.47 1.50 -0.44
N GLY A 92 -4.45 0.66 -0.23
CA GLY A 92 -3.08 1.10 -0.43
C GLY A 92 -2.79 1.47 -1.89
N ASP A 93 -3.39 0.79 -2.87
CA ASP A 93 -3.04 0.97 -4.30
C ASP A 93 -3.64 2.27 -4.81
N GLN A 94 -4.86 2.55 -4.36
CA GLN A 94 -5.49 3.85 -4.55
C GLN A 94 -4.64 4.97 -3.93
N ARG A 95 -4.20 4.84 -2.67
CA ARG A 95 -3.34 5.86 -2.04
C ARG A 95 -2.03 6.07 -2.79
N LEU A 96 -1.36 4.99 -3.18
CA LEU A 96 -0.11 5.09 -3.93
C LEU A 96 -0.31 5.78 -5.28
N ALA A 97 -1.42 5.50 -5.96
CA ALA A 97 -1.77 6.16 -7.21
C ALA A 97 -2.05 7.66 -6.99
N ASP A 98 -2.78 8.03 -5.95
CA ASP A 98 -3.05 9.43 -5.60
C ASP A 98 -1.71 10.19 -5.36
N VAL A 99 -0.80 9.61 -4.56
CA VAL A 99 0.52 10.22 -4.30
C VAL A 99 1.38 10.26 -5.57
N ALA A 100 1.29 9.27 -6.45
CA ALA A 100 2.02 9.28 -7.72
C ALA A 100 1.56 10.42 -8.65
N VAL A 101 0.27 10.75 -8.65
CA VAL A 101 -0.27 11.91 -9.38
C VAL A 101 0.28 13.21 -8.82
N ASP A 102 0.32 13.36 -7.49
CA ASP A 102 0.89 14.52 -6.81
C ASP A 102 2.39 14.66 -7.11
N VAL A 103 3.15 13.55 -7.02
CA VAL A 103 4.58 13.51 -7.34
C VAL A 103 4.85 13.87 -8.79
N ALA A 104 4.01 13.43 -9.74
CA ALA A 104 4.15 13.78 -11.16
C ALA A 104 3.89 15.27 -11.45
N GLY A 105 3.42 16.04 -10.47
CA GLY A 105 3.11 17.46 -10.64
C GLY A 105 1.82 17.70 -11.43
N ILE A 106 0.97 16.69 -11.62
CA ILE A 106 -0.33 16.78 -12.32
C ILE A 106 -1.41 17.36 -11.36
N GLY A 107 -0.98 18.06 -10.32
CA GLY A 107 -1.75 18.37 -9.10
C GLY A 107 -2.81 19.47 -9.23
N THR A 108 -3.82 19.31 -10.08
CA THR A 108 -5.03 20.18 -10.04
C THR A 108 -6.36 19.46 -9.88
N VAL A 109 -6.43 18.13 -9.73
CA VAL A 109 -7.75 17.44 -9.62
C VAL A 109 -7.98 16.60 -8.36
N ALA A 110 -6.98 16.26 -7.54
CA ALA A 110 -7.21 15.29 -6.46
C ALA A 110 -6.47 15.56 -5.14
N ALA A 111 -6.51 16.79 -4.62
CA ALA A 111 -6.24 17.01 -3.20
C ALA A 111 -7.39 16.44 -2.35
N LYS A 112 -7.54 15.10 -2.29
CA LYS A 112 -8.34 14.46 -1.25
C LYS A 112 -7.50 14.40 0.02
N ALA A 113 -7.97 15.11 1.05
CA ALA A 113 -7.41 15.03 2.39
C ALA A 113 -7.15 13.57 2.80
N PRO A 114 -6.03 13.27 3.49
CA PRO A 114 -5.69 11.91 3.87
C PRO A 114 -6.83 11.31 4.71
N ALA A 115 -7.42 10.23 4.19
CA ALA A 115 -8.60 9.58 4.75
C ALA A 115 -8.37 8.93 6.14
N LEU A 116 -7.24 9.16 6.79
CA LEU A 116 -6.93 8.66 8.13
C LEU A 116 -7.07 9.69 9.25
N ALA A 117 -7.36 10.96 8.95
CA ALA A 117 -7.73 11.94 9.98
C ALA A 117 -9.14 11.69 10.57
N ARG A 118 -9.95 10.79 9.98
CA ARG A 118 -11.33 10.50 10.41
C ARG A 118 -11.55 9.13 11.06
N ALA A 119 -10.48 8.37 11.35
CA ALA A 119 -10.63 7.03 11.95
C ALA A 119 -10.71 7.03 13.49
N ASN A 120 -10.50 8.17 14.17
CA ASN A 120 -10.44 8.21 15.64
C ASN A 120 -11.70 8.78 16.32
N CYS A 121 -12.82 8.97 15.61
CA CYS A 121 -14.07 9.47 16.22
C CYS A 121 -14.92 8.39 16.92
N TRP A 122 -14.52 7.12 16.90
CA TRP A 122 -15.25 6.02 17.57
C TRP A 122 -14.75 5.70 18.98
N ARG A 123 -14.36 6.71 19.76
CA ARG A 123 -14.19 6.53 21.22
C ARG A 123 -14.52 7.82 21.98
N ARG A 124 -15.76 7.89 22.45
CA ARG A 124 -16.16 8.28 23.82
C ARG A 124 -17.69 8.17 23.90
N GLY A 125 -18.16 6.95 24.17
CA GLY A 125 -19.45 6.78 24.83
C GLY A 125 -19.33 7.38 26.23
N ARG A 126 -20.31 8.22 26.58
CA ARG A 126 -20.74 8.44 27.96
C ARG A 126 -21.76 7.36 28.30
#